data_AF-R7M7K7-F1
#
_entry.id   AF-R7M7K7-F1
#
_cell.length_a   1.000
_cell.length_b   1.000
_cell.length_c   1.000
_cell.angle_alpha   90.00
_cell.angle_beta   90.00
_cell.angle_gamma   90.00
#
_symmetry.space_group_name_H-M   'P 1'
#
loop_
_entity.id
_entity.type
_entity.pdbx_description
1 polymer ?
#
loop_
_entity_poly.entity_id
_entity_poly.type
_entity_poly.pdbx_seq_one_letter_code
_entity_poly.pdbx_strand_id
1 'polypeptide(L)'
;MIGEIIIELGDMDFWQDKYNEYRYKMTDVYNEQIQELSKLLPDFKIANATIHYDETSPHMHVIGVPVIDNCKRGMKKQVGKSQLFTKTLLSEIQDKMRNACIKSYNKFYDVDSRLKIKQKGRNQDINVNDMSNYREMKKKLEQEKQKLDNANKQTKALDNKSKDIIGLLDSLKPMPFNKNNSQISNENIEIIKDYIKDVTDVTETVRNVNDLNMAIKDFEHSAFEIESENRSLKYEIELRDENIKKLKDNLSAKDTIINKLKEERDYFKAQFQKFKGFWHDLMSHFQKKVSRYKDEHYKVVSDDLYKNGIFDDNDYEIANNELRKVVIPDKNKLNKKKNNDTRF
;
A
#
# COMPACT_ATOMS: atom_id res chain seq x y z
N MET A 1 31.50 -4.25 -8.98
CA MET A 1 30.20 -4.48 -8.33
C MET A 1 29.12 -4.05 -9.30
N ILE A 2 28.25 -4.96 -9.68
CA ILE A 2 27.10 -4.69 -10.56
C ILE A 2 25.86 -4.74 -9.66
N GLY A 3 24.92 -3.83 -9.88
CA GLY A 3 23.61 -3.84 -9.25
C GLY A 3 22.58 -4.43 -10.20
N GLU A 4 21.68 -5.24 -9.67
CA GLU A 4 20.52 -5.74 -10.39
C GLU A 4 19.26 -5.24 -9.69
N ILE A 5 18.32 -4.74 -10.47
CA ILE A 5 17.00 -4.31 -10.03
C ILE A 5 15.99 -5.15 -10.78
N ILE A 6 15.13 -5.86 -10.06
CA ILE A 6 14.01 -6.59 -10.64
C ILE A 6 12.76 -5.72 -10.53
N ILE A 7 12.06 -5.55 -11.64
CA ILE A 7 10.79 -4.83 -11.71
C ILE A 7 9.70 -5.83 -12.11
N GLU A 8 8.76 -6.05 -11.20
CA GLU A 8 7.59 -6.90 -11.40
C GLU A 8 6.32 -6.12 -11.06
N LEU A 9 5.24 -6.39 -11.81
CA LEU A 9 3.92 -5.82 -11.56
C LEU A 9 2.89 -6.96 -11.55
N GLY A 10 2.20 -7.15 -10.42
CA GLY A 10 1.23 -8.24 -10.25
C GLY A 10 1.88 -9.54 -9.76
N ASP A 11 1.11 -10.37 -9.08
CA ASP A 11 1.53 -11.67 -8.56
C ASP A 11 1.10 -12.82 -9.50
N MET A 12 1.48 -14.06 -9.17
CA MET A 12 1.09 -15.25 -9.90
C MET A 12 -0.43 -15.32 -10.15
N ASP A 13 -1.23 -15.01 -9.13
CA ASP A 13 -2.69 -15.08 -9.21
C ASP A 13 -3.27 -14.12 -10.24
N PHE A 14 -2.64 -12.95 -10.42
CA PHE A 14 -3.04 -11.98 -11.43
C PHE A 14 -2.70 -12.42 -12.86
N TRP A 15 -1.58 -13.12 -13.06
CA TRP A 15 -1.05 -13.45 -14.39
C TRP A 15 -1.45 -14.84 -14.92
N GLN A 16 -1.86 -15.76 -14.05
CA GLN A 16 -2.12 -17.17 -14.41
C GLN A 16 -3.20 -17.37 -15.49
N ASP A 17 -4.16 -16.44 -15.59
CA ASP A 17 -5.29 -16.52 -16.53
C ASP A 17 -5.10 -15.61 -17.77
N LYS A 18 -3.95 -14.93 -17.89
CA LYS A 18 -3.70 -13.96 -18.96
C LYS A 18 -2.97 -14.59 -20.14
N TYR A 19 -3.54 -14.40 -21.33
CA TYR A 19 -2.90 -14.82 -22.59
C TYR A 19 -1.63 -14.02 -22.88
N ASN A 20 -0.74 -14.59 -23.70
CA ASN A 20 0.57 -14.02 -24.00
C ASN A 20 0.51 -12.60 -24.57
N GLU A 21 -0.47 -12.29 -25.43
CA GLU A 21 -0.65 -10.93 -25.97
C GLU A 21 -0.87 -9.89 -24.85
N TYR A 22 -1.69 -10.24 -23.86
CA TYR A 22 -1.92 -9.40 -22.68
C TYR A 22 -0.64 -9.25 -21.85
N ARG A 23 0.17 -10.31 -21.72
CA ARG A 23 1.46 -10.29 -21.02
C ARG A 23 2.49 -9.41 -21.77
N TYR A 24 2.61 -9.55 -23.09
CA TYR A 24 3.59 -8.81 -23.90
C TYR A 24 3.33 -7.31 -23.94
N LYS A 25 2.09 -6.86 -23.71
CA LYS A 25 1.75 -5.45 -23.54
C LYS A 25 2.47 -4.78 -22.36
N MET A 26 3.02 -5.56 -21.41
CA MET A 26 3.92 -5.05 -20.37
C MET A 26 5.23 -4.48 -20.94
N THR A 27 5.61 -4.79 -22.18
CA THR A 27 6.80 -4.19 -22.82
C THR A 27 6.76 -2.68 -22.76
N ASP A 28 5.60 -2.08 -23.06
CA ASP A 28 5.42 -0.63 -23.04
C ASP A 28 5.50 -0.06 -21.62
N VAL A 29 4.93 -0.76 -20.65
CA VAL A 29 5.01 -0.39 -19.23
C VAL A 29 6.47 -0.43 -18.75
N TYR A 30 7.20 -1.49 -19.05
CA TYR A 30 8.61 -1.63 -18.67
C TYR A 30 9.50 -0.60 -19.34
N ASN A 31 9.23 -0.25 -20.60
CA ASN A 31 9.94 0.83 -21.29
C ASN A 31 9.79 2.18 -20.55
N GLU A 32 8.57 2.54 -20.14
CA GLU A 32 8.36 3.75 -19.32
C GLU A 32 9.01 3.62 -17.92
N GLN A 33 9.03 2.43 -17.32
CA GLN A 33 9.73 2.19 -16.05
C GLN A 33 11.24 2.39 -16.17
N ILE A 34 11.91 1.93 -17.23
CA ILE A 34 13.35 2.18 -17.44
C ILE A 34 13.65 3.67 -17.55
N GLN A 35 12.81 4.41 -18.28
CA GLN A 35 12.99 5.85 -18.43
C GLN A 35 12.83 6.57 -17.10
N GLU A 36 11.82 6.19 -16.31
CA GLU A 36 11.61 6.78 -14.99
C GLU A 36 12.74 6.41 -14.01
N LEU A 37 13.18 5.14 -14.01
CA LEU A 37 14.32 4.70 -13.22
C LEU A 37 15.59 5.49 -13.55
N SER A 38 15.86 5.74 -14.84
CA SER A 38 17.02 6.52 -15.28
C SER A 38 16.97 7.98 -14.82
N LYS A 39 15.77 8.56 -14.71
CA LYS A 39 15.58 9.93 -14.18
C LYS A 39 15.74 9.98 -12.66
N LEU A 40 15.21 8.99 -11.96
CA LEU A 40 15.24 8.90 -10.50
C LEU A 40 16.63 8.51 -9.96
N LEU A 41 17.36 7.71 -10.72
CA LEU A 41 18.67 7.19 -10.39
C LEU A 41 19.68 7.46 -11.52
N PRO A 42 20.03 8.74 -11.79
CA PRO A 42 20.97 9.08 -12.85
C PRO A 42 22.37 8.48 -12.64
N ASP A 43 22.74 8.24 -11.38
CA ASP A 43 24.03 7.68 -11.00
C ASP A 43 24.08 6.15 -11.08
N PHE A 44 22.95 5.49 -11.34
CA PHE A 44 22.90 4.08 -11.69
C PHE A 44 22.92 3.94 -13.22
N LYS A 45 24.09 3.60 -13.77
CA LYS A 45 24.26 3.47 -15.23
C LYS A 45 23.76 2.10 -15.68
N ILE A 46 22.55 2.07 -16.24
CA ILE A 46 21.93 0.86 -16.79
C ILE A 46 22.76 0.36 -17.98
N ALA A 47 23.15 -0.91 -17.92
CA ALA A 47 23.93 -1.60 -18.96
C ALA A 47 23.06 -2.58 -19.76
N ASN A 48 22.07 -3.20 -19.12
CA ASN A 48 21.15 -4.13 -19.76
C ASN A 48 19.77 -4.08 -19.05
N ALA A 49 18.70 -4.29 -19.82
CA ALA A 49 17.37 -4.56 -19.31
C ALA A 49 16.78 -5.73 -20.11
N THR A 50 16.44 -6.82 -19.44
CA THR A 50 15.90 -8.04 -20.06
C THR A 50 14.57 -8.39 -19.42
N ILE A 51 13.55 -8.68 -20.23
CA ILE A 51 12.21 -9.03 -19.76
C ILE A 51 12.01 -10.54 -19.92
N HIS A 52 11.58 -11.21 -18.86
CA HIS A 52 11.19 -12.61 -18.88
C HIS A 52 9.67 -12.72 -18.92
N TYR A 53 9.14 -13.45 -19.90
CA TYR A 53 7.70 -13.67 -20.09
C TYR A 53 7.29 -15.13 -19.90
N ASP A 54 8.25 -16.03 -19.94
CA ASP A 54 8.17 -17.49 -19.86
C ASP A 54 8.12 -18.03 -18.43
N GLU A 55 8.22 -17.14 -17.44
CA GLU A 55 8.08 -17.47 -16.01
C GLU A 55 6.65 -17.23 -15.50
N THR A 56 6.44 -17.37 -14.19
CA THR A 56 5.11 -17.26 -13.55
C THR A 56 4.44 -15.90 -13.82
N SER A 57 5.17 -14.81 -13.62
CA SER A 57 4.79 -13.41 -13.84
C SER A 57 5.79 -12.77 -14.79
N PRO A 58 5.35 -11.90 -15.74
CA PRO A 58 6.27 -11.03 -16.44
C PRO A 58 7.08 -10.19 -15.45
N HIS A 59 8.39 -10.16 -15.62
CA HIS A 59 9.29 -9.32 -14.83
C HIS A 59 10.52 -8.94 -15.64
N MET A 60 11.14 -7.82 -15.26
CA MET A 60 12.30 -7.27 -15.94
C MET A 60 13.50 -7.21 -15.01
N HIS A 61 14.61 -7.78 -15.45
CA HIS A 61 15.92 -7.68 -14.84
C HIS A 61 16.67 -6.48 -15.43
N VAL A 62 17.03 -5.52 -14.57
CA VAL A 62 17.77 -4.32 -14.95
C VAL A 62 19.14 -4.35 -14.32
N ILE A 63 20.16 -4.53 -15.14
CA ILE A 63 21.56 -4.62 -14.74
C ILE A 63 22.21 -3.26 -14.95
N GLY A 64 22.88 -2.73 -13.92
CA GLY A 64 23.57 -1.46 -14.01
C GLY A 64 24.74 -1.31 -13.04
N VAL A 65 25.50 -0.24 -13.25
CA VAL A 65 26.69 0.08 -12.46
C VAL A 65 26.38 1.30 -11.57
N PRO A 66 26.42 1.16 -10.23
CA PRO A 66 26.24 2.27 -9.32
C PRO A 66 27.51 3.12 -9.27
N VAL A 67 27.43 4.35 -9.78
CA VAL A 67 28.55 5.27 -9.88
C VAL A 67 28.48 6.29 -8.76
N ILE A 68 29.64 6.57 -8.17
CA ILE A 68 29.82 7.63 -7.16
C ILE A 68 30.93 8.57 -7.63
N ASP A 69 30.70 9.87 -7.49
CA ASP A 69 31.67 10.92 -7.80
C ASP A 69 32.28 11.51 -6.52
N ASN A 70 33.35 12.30 -6.66
CA ASN A 70 34.04 13.02 -5.58
C ASN A 70 34.57 12.12 -4.44
N CYS A 71 35.03 10.92 -4.78
CA CYS A 71 35.64 10.00 -3.81
C CYS A 71 36.95 10.57 -3.24
N LYS A 72 37.11 10.52 -1.91
CA LYS A 72 38.28 11.08 -1.18
C LYS A 72 39.55 10.21 -1.25
N ARG A 73 39.43 8.95 -1.66
CA ARG A 73 40.54 7.99 -1.77
C ARG A 73 40.47 7.29 -3.12
N GLY A 74 41.58 7.18 -3.85
CA GLY A 74 41.61 6.53 -5.16
C GLY A 74 41.09 7.42 -6.30
N MET A 75 40.44 6.80 -7.30
CA MET A 75 39.87 7.52 -8.45
C MET A 75 38.75 8.48 -8.02
N LYS A 76 38.61 9.63 -8.69
CA LYS A 76 37.54 10.61 -8.38
C LYS A 76 36.12 10.06 -8.64
N LYS A 77 36.00 9.12 -9.57
CA LYS A 77 34.76 8.43 -9.95
C LYS A 77 34.94 6.93 -9.73
N GLN A 78 34.06 6.33 -8.94
CA GLN A 78 34.18 4.92 -8.53
C GLN A 78 32.83 4.20 -8.59
N VAL A 79 32.90 2.88 -8.44
CA VAL A 79 31.71 2.04 -8.29
C VAL A 79 31.40 1.90 -6.80
N GLY A 80 30.20 2.32 -6.38
CA GLY A 80 29.84 2.42 -4.97
C GLY A 80 28.41 1.99 -4.68
N LYS A 81 28.15 0.68 -4.61
CA LYS A 81 26.80 0.12 -4.38
C LYS A 81 26.17 0.67 -3.08
N SER A 82 26.82 0.48 -1.93
CA SER A 82 26.26 0.85 -0.62
C SER A 82 26.22 2.36 -0.38
N GLN A 83 27.02 3.12 -1.15
CA GLN A 83 27.02 4.58 -1.07
C GLN A 83 25.88 5.19 -1.90
N LEU A 84 25.61 4.61 -3.08
CA LEU A 84 24.47 5.03 -3.90
C LEU A 84 23.15 4.54 -3.28
N PHE A 85 23.01 3.23 -3.06
CA PHE A 85 21.76 2.62 -2.59
C PHE A 85 21.62 2.68 -1.07
N THR A 86 21.27 3.87 -0.56
CA THR A 86 20.93 4.05 0.85
C THR A 86 19.50 3.59 1.15
N LYS A 87 19.19 3.28 2.42
CA LYS A 87 17.84 2.89 2.84
C LYS A 87 16.78 3.94 2.45
N THR A 88 17.12 5.21 2.64
CA THR A 88 16.25 6.35 2.27
C THR A 88 16.00 6.38 0.77
N LEU A 89 17.06 6.34 -0.03
CA LEU A 89 16.94 6.38 -1.48
C LEU A 89 16.14 5.20 -2.03
N LEU A 90 16.39 3.98 -1.53
CA LEU A 90 15.64 2.79 -1.91
C LEU A 90 14.14 2.94 -1.64
N SER A 91 13.76 3.52 -0.49
CA SER A 91 12.35 3.75 -0.18
C SER A 91 11.72 4.78 -1.13
N GLU A 92 12.42 5.88 -1.41
CA GLU A 92 11.95 6.93 -2.32
C GLU A 92 11.78 6.43 -3.75
N ILE A 93 12.73 5.65 -4.26
CA ILE A 93 12.64 5.05 -5.60
C ILE A 93 11.45 4.10 -5.66
N GLN A 94 11.26 3.25 -4.65
CA GLN A 94 10.12 2.34 -4.62
C GLN A 94 8.79 3.10 -4.70
N ASP A 95 8.61 4.18 -3.95
CA ASP A 95 7.36 4.96 -3.96
C ASP A 95 7.12 5.64 -5.31
N LYS A 96 8.16 6.29 -5.86
CA LYS A 96 8.05 6.98 -7.15
C LYS A 96 7.84 6.01 -8.31
N MET A 97 8.58 4.90 -8.32
CA MET A 97 8.43 3.85 -9.33
C MET A 97 7.06 3.17 -9.25
N ARG A 98 6.52 2.88 -8.06
CA ARG A 98 5.15 2.33 -7.91
C ARG A 98 4.09 3.23 -8.54
N ASN A 99 4.17 4.54 -8.27
CA ASN A 99 3.24 5.51 -8.84
C ASN A 99 3.37 5.63 -10.36
N ALA A 100 4.60 5.64 -10.88
CA ALA A 100 4.84 5.65 -12.32
C ALA A 100 4.34 4.35 -12.98
N CYS A 101 4.55 3.21 -12.33
CA CYS A 101 4.19 1.89 -12.84
C CYS A 101 2.67 1.75 -13.01
N ILE A 102 1.88 2.07 -11.98
CA ILE A 102 0.43 1.95 -12.08
C ILE A 102 -0.16 2.95 -13.09
N LYS A 103 0.42 4.15 -13.19
CA LYS A 103 0.02 5.15 -14.19
C LYS A 103 0.29 4.66 -15.61
N SER A 104 1.46 4.09 -15.84
CA SER A 104 1.86 3.53 -17.14
C SER A 104 0.99 2.32 -17.51
N TYR A 105 0.77 1.42 -16.55
CA TYR A 105 -0.12 0.27 -16.71
C TYR A 105 -1.54 0.71 -17.09
N ASN A 106 -2.16 1.60 -16.32
CA ASN A 106 -3.51 2.11 -16.61
C ASN A 106 -3.59 2.79 -17.98
N LYS A 107 -2.54 3.52 -18.37
CA LYS A 107 -2.43 4.15 -19.69
C LYS A 107 -2.40 3.12 -20.82
N PHE A 108 -1.52 2.12 -20.76
CA PHE A 108 -1.38 1.18 -21.86
C PHE A 108 -2.53 0.18 -21.89
N TYR A 109 -2.96 -0.32 -20.74
CA TYR A 109 -4.03 -1.30 -20.64
C TYR A 109 -5.44 -0.71 -20.75
N ASP A 110 -5.58 0.62 -20.73
CA ASP A 110 -6.87 1.34 -20.77
C ASP A 110 -7.81 0.90 -19.64
N VAL A 111 -7.28 0.95 -18.41
CA VAL A 111 -7.97 0.53 -17.18
C VAL A 111 -7.72 1.52 -16.05
N ASP A 112 -8.54 1.49 -15.00
CA ASP A 112 -8.31 2.26 -13.76
C ASP A 112 -7.99 1.32 -12.59
N SER A 113 -6.90 0.56 -12.73
CA SER A 113 -6.47 -0.39 -11.70
C SER A 113 -5.74 0.35 -10.56
N ARG A 114 -5.76 -0.26 -9.37
CA ARG A 114 -5.04 0.23 -8.19
C ARG A 114 -4.10 -0.84 -7.66
N LEU A 115 -2.90 -0.42 -7.26
CA LEU A 115 -1.94 -1.30 -6.59
C LEU A 115 -2.43 -1.66 -5.19
N LYS A 116 -2.11 -2.88 -4.74
CA LYS A 116 -2.18 -3.25 -3.32
C LYS A 116 -1.40 -2.22 -2.48
N ILE A 117 -1.85 -1.98 -1.25
CA ILE A 117 -1.19 -1.05 -0.32
C ILE A 117 0.27 -1.49 -0.12
N LYS A 118 1.21 -0.54 -0.14
CA LYS A 118 2.64 -0.84 0.05
C LYS A 118 2.86 -1.38 1.46
N GLN A 119 3.27 -2.64 1.56
CA GLN A 119 3.70 -3.26 2.81
C GLN A 119 5.18 -2.92 3.10
N LYS A 120 5.61 -3.09 4.36
CA LYS A 120 7.02 -2.93 4.73
C LYS A 120 7.86 -3.96 3.99
N GLY A 121 8.87 -3.51 3.25
CA GLY A 121 9.80 -4.40 2.56
C GLY A 121 10.51 -5.32 3.56
N ARG A 122 10.64 -6.60 3.22
CA ARG A 122 11.43 -7.60 3.97
C ARG A 122 12.93 -7.41 3.69
N ASN A 123 13.41 -6.17 3.66
CA ASN A 123 14.78 -5.85 3.29
C ASN A 123 15.75 -6.41 4.34
N GLN A 124 16.20 -7.64 4.12
CA GLN A 124 17.29 -8.27 4.85
C GLN A 124 18.53 -8.19 3.96
N ASP A 125 19.64 -7.73 4.52
CA ASP A 125 20.95 -7.82 3.86
C ASP A 125 21.43 -9.26 4.03
N ILE A 126 20.93 -10.15 3.18
CA ILE A 126 21.27 -11.57 3.20
C ILE A 126 22.52 -11.73 2.33
N ASN A 127 23.63 -12.16 2.93
CA ASN A 127 24.80 -12.51 2.16
C ASN A 127 24.43 -13.69 1.23
N VAL A 128 24.89 -13.68 -0.02
CA VAL A 128 24.63 -14.77 -0.98
C VAL A 128 25.04 -16.13 -0.40
N ASN A 129 26.08 -16.15 0.45
CA ASN A 129 26.55 -17.34 1.16
C ASN A 129 25.57 -17.86 2.23
N ASP A 130 24.69 -16.99 2.76
CA ASP A 130 23.66 -17.38 3.73
C ASP A 130 22.39 -17.91 3.04
N MET A 131 22.24 -17.65 1.73
CA MET A 131 21.08 -18.09 0.95
C MET A 131 21.16 -19.56 0.51
N SER A 132 22.37 -20.13 0.46
CA SER A 132 22.58 -21.57 0.18
C SER A 132 21.94 -22.44 1.27
N ASN A 133 22.11 -22.07 2.54
CA ASN A 133 21.53 -22.74 3.70
C ASN A 133 20.00 -22.75 3.65
N TYR A 134 19.35 -21.68 3.20
CA TYR A 134 17.88 -21.65 3.10
C TYR A 134 17.36 -22.65 2.06
N ARG A 135 18.00 -22.69 0.88
CA ARG A 135 17.64 -23.63 -0.19
C ARG A 135 17.93 -25.09 0.20
N GLU A 136 19.03 -25.32 0.91
CA GLU A 136 19.39 -26.63 1.45
C GLU A 136 18.44 -27.07 2.58
N MET A 137 18.06 -26.16 3.49
CA MET A 137 17.08 -26.45 4.54
C MET A 137 15.72 -26.80 3.95
N LYS A 138 15.22 -26.04 2.95
CA LYS A 138 13.95 -26.35 2.28
C LYS A 138 14.00 -27.71 1.58
N LYS A 139 15.12 -28.01 0.90
CA LYS A 139 15.34 -29.32 0.26
C LYS A 139 15.42 -30.46 1.27
N LYS A 140 16.08 -30.24 2.41
CA LYS A 140 16.22 -31.21 3.50
C LYS A 140 14.87 -31.47 4.19
N LEU A 141 14.07 -30.42 4.38
CA LEU A 141 12.71 -30.52 4.93
C LEU A 141 11.81 -31.39 4.04
N GLU A 142 11.86 -31.18 2.73
CA GLU A 142 11.11 -31.98 1.75
C GLU A 142 11.57 -33.44 1.74
N GLN A 143 12.88 -33.67 1.78
CA GLN A 143 13.45 -35.03 1.88
C GLN A 143 13.02 -35.73 3.17
N GLU A 144 12.93 -35.01 4.29
CA GLU A 144 12.42 -35.58 5.53
C GLU A 144 10.92 -35.89 5.46
N LYS A 145 10.07 -35.00 4.91
CA LYS A 145 8.64 -35.31 4.68
C LYS A 145 8.47 -36.58 3.84
N GLN A 146 9.26 -36.71 2.77
CA GLN A 146 9.22 -37.91 1.93
C GLN A 146 9.70 -39.19 2.65
N LYS A 147 10.69 -39.08 3.55
CA LYS A 147 11.11 -40.22 4.40
C LYS A 147 10.02 -40.63 5.37
N LEU A 148 9.35 -39.67 6.01
CA LEU A 148 8.20 -39.91 6.89
C LEU A 148 7.07 -40.64 6.13
N ASP A 149 6.70 -40.17 4.94
CA ASP A 149 5.66 -40.83 4.13
C ASP A 149 6.01 -42.26 3.74
N ASN A 150 7.27 -42.50 3.37
CA ASN A 150 7.75 -43.83 3.02
C ASN A 150 7.76 -44.77 4.22
N ALA A 151 8.15 -44.30 5.40
CA ALA A 151 8.07 -45.07 6.64
C ALA A 151 6.62 -45.47 6.94
N ASN A 152 5.65 -44.55 6.78
CA ASN A 152 4.23 -44.85 6.92
C ASN A 152 3.70 -45.89 5.92
N LYS A 153 4.19 -45.89 4.68
CA LYS A 153 3.85 -46.92 3.69
C LYS A 153 4.43 -48.29 4.07
N GLN A 154 5.67 -48.32 4.56
CA GLN A 154 6.32 -49.55 5.00
C GLN A 154 5.64 -50.16 6.23
N THR A 155 5.27 -49.33 7.22
CA THR A 155 4.53 -49.80 8.40
C THR A 155 3.18 -50.39 8.01
N LYS A 156 2.44 -49.77 7.08
CA LYS A 156 1.17 -50.34 6.57
C LYS A 156 1.37 -51.68 5.85
N ALA A 157 2.44 -51.83 5.08
CA ALA A 157 2.77 -53.08 4.43
C ALA A 157 3.15 -54.18 5.44
N LEU A 158 3.83 -53.81 6.53
CA LEU A 158 4.16 -54.73 7.62
C LEU A 158 2.90 -55.22 8.34
N ASP A 159 1.97 -54.33 8.68
CA ASP A 159 0.68 -54.69 9.30
C ASP A 159 -0.10 -55.71 8.46
N ASN A 160 -0.13 -55.51 7.12
CA ASN A 160 -0.82 -56.44 6.23
C ASN A 160 -0.15 -57.81 6.22
N LYS A 161 1.19 -57.87 6.16
CA LYS A 161 1.94 -59.13 6.26
C LYS A 161 1.73 -59.82 7.61
N SER A 162 1.70 -59.07 8.70
CA SER A 162 1.40 -59.58 10.05
C SER A 162 0.02 -60.27 10.08
N LYS A 163 -1.00 -59.65 9.49
CA LYS A 163 -2.35 -60.24 9.35
C LYS A 163 -2.34 -61.53 8.51
N ASP A 164 -1.61 -61.53 7.39
CA ASP A 164 -1.50 -62.71 6.53
C ASP A 164 -0.84 -63.89 7.27
N ILE A 165 0.22 -63.63 8.05
CA ILE A 165 0.92 -64.66 8.83
C ILE A 165 0.00 -65.22 9.92
N ILE A 166 -0.75 -64.38 10.64
CA ILE A 166 -1.74 -64.85 11.63
C ILE A 166 -2.77 -65.77 10.95
N GLY A 167 -3.29 -65.37 9.78
CA GLY A 167 -4.23 -66.21 9.02
C GLY A 167 -3.63 -67.55 8.57
N LEU A 168 -2.35 -67.58 8.20
CA LEU A 168 -1.64 -68.82 7.89
C LEU A 168 -1.49 -69.70 9.14
N LEU A 169 -1.10 -69.13 10.28
CA LEU A 169 -0.96 -69.86 11.55
C LEU A 169 -2.30 -70.45 12.02
N ASP A 170 -3.40 -69.71 11.89
CA ASP A 170 -4.75 -70.17 12.24
C ASP A 170 -5.25 -71.30 11.32
N SER A 171 -4.73 -71.38 10.09
CA SER A 171 -5.09 -72.42 9.12
C SER A 171 -4.33 -73.75 9.29
N LEU A 172 -3.29 -73.77 10.15
CA LEU A 172 -2.47 -74.96 10.41
C LEU A 172 -3.31 -76.07 11.07
N LYS A 173 -3.25 -77.28 10.50
CA LYS A 173 -3.92 -78.46 11.05
C LYS A 173 -2.91 -79.37 11.77
N PRO A 174 -3.33 -80.07 12.85
CA PRO A 174 -2.52 -81.11 13.46
C PRO A 174 -2.19 -82.19 12.43
N MET A 175 -0.91 -82.56 12.29
CA MET A 175 -0.46 -83.57 11.34
C MET A 175 0.38 -84.64 12.05
N PRO A 176 0.23 -85.94 11.71
CA PRO A 176 1.08 -87.00 12.24
C PRO A 176 2.56 -86.81 11.84
N PHE A 177 3.46 -87.39 12.65
CA PHE A 177 4.91 -87.22 12.51
C PHE A 177 5.42 -87.77 11.16
N ASN A 178 6.14 -86.93 10.39
CA ASN A 178 6.76 -87.29 9.11
C ASN A 178 8.24 -86.88 9.13
N LYS A 179 9.15 -87.83 8.84
CA LYS A 179 10.61 -87.62 8.85
C LYS A 179 11.11 -86.54 7.88
N ASN A 180 10.30 -86.17 6.89
CA ASN A 180 10.66 -85.19 5.87
C ASN A 180 10.19 -83.75 6.22
N ASN A 181 9.43 -83.54 7.30
CA ASN A 181 8.88 -82.23 7.66
C ASN A 181 9.27 -81.83 9.09
N SER A 182 9.56 -80.54 9.32
CA SER A 182 9.64 -79.96 10.66
C SER A 182 8.24 -79.71 11.22
N GLN A 183 8.05 -79.94 12.53
CA GLN A 183 6.79 -79.65 13.24
C GLN A 183 6.97 -78.46 14.19
N ILE A 184 5.93 -77.65 14.35
CA ILE A 184 5.84 -76.59 15.34
C ILE A 184 4.78 -76.95 16.37
N SER A 185 5.05 -76.70 17.65
CA SER A 185 4.06 -76.91 18.72
C SER A 185 3.00 -75.81 18.72
N ASN A 186 1.80 -76.11 19.21
CA ASN A 186 0.76 -75.10 19.39
C ASN A 186 1.21 -73.98 20.35
N GLU A 187 2.01 -74.30 21.37
CA GLU A 187 2.58 -73.30 22.29
C GLU A 187 3.52 -72.33 21.55
N ASN A 188 4.37 -72.84 20.66
CA ASN A 188 5.23 -71.97 19.83
C ASN A 188 4.42 -71.18 18.80
N ILE A 189 3.30 -71.69 18.30
CA ILE A 189 2.37 -70.93 17.44
C ILE A 189 1.80 -69.73 18.21
N GLU A 190 1.35 -69.92 19.44
CA GLU A 190 0.82 -68.83 20.27
C GLU A 190 1.91 -67.81 20.63
N ILE A 191 3.12 -68.26 20.95
CA ILE A 191 4.28 -67.35 21.16
C ILE A 191 4.56 -66.51 19.91
N ILE A 192 4.51 -67.10 18.71
CA ILE A 192 4.71 -66.36 17.45
C ILE A 192 3.57 -65.34 17.24
N LYS A 193 2.31 -65.70 17.55
CA LYS A 193 1.18 -64.78 17.46
C LYS A 193 1.33 -63.58 18.40
N ASP A 194 1.77 -63.80 19.64
CA ASP A 194 2.05 -62.73 20.59
C ASP A 194 3.15 -61.80 20.07
N TYR A 195 4.24 -62.34 19.52
CA TYR A 195 5.27 -61.50 18.88
C TYR A 195 4.74 -60.70 17.69
N ILE A 196 3.86 -61.28 16.85
CA ILE A 196 3.25 -60.57 15.72
C ILE A 196 2.32 -59.45 16.21
N LYS A 197 1.62 -59.67 17.33
CA LYS A 197 0.80 -58.65 17.98
C LYS A 197 1.66 -57.48 18.47
N ASP A 198 2.75 -57.76 19.19
CA ASP A 198 3.69 -56.73 19.63
C ASP A 198 4.27 -55.93 18.44
N VAL A 199 4.62 -56.62 17.34
CA VAL A 199 5.09 -55.96 16.11
C VAL A 199 4.01 -55.05 15.52
N THR A 200 2.75 -55.47 15.52
CA THR A 200 1.62 -54.68 15.00
C THR A 200 1.39 -53.44 15.87
N ASP A 201 1.39 -53.58 17.20
CA ASP A 201 1.19 -52.48 18.15
C ASP A 201 2.32 -51.43 18.04
N VAL A 202 3.58 -51.88 17.90
CA VAL A 202 4.73 -51.00 17.67
C VAL A 202 4.62 -50.28 16.33
N THR A 203 4.19 -50.99 15.29
CA THR A 203 4.07 -50.46 13.92
C THR A 203 2.97 -49.39 13.84
N GLU A 204 1.87 -49.56 14.55
CA GLU A 204 0.82 -48.55 14.73
C GLU A 204 1.34 -47.34 15.50
N THR A 205 2.05 -47.55 16.62
CA THR A 205 2.63 -46.47 17.41
C THR A 205 3.61 -45.62 16.60
N VAL A 206 4.50 -46.25 15.82
CA VAL A 206 5.46 -45.55 14.94
C VAL A 206 4.74 -44.68 13.91
N ARG A 207 3.66 -45.20 13.31
CA ARG A 207 2.85 -44.45 12.33
C ARG A 207 2.19 -43.22 12.98
N ASN A 208 1.59 -43.38 14.16
CA ASN A 208 0.96 -42.28 14.89
C ASN A 208 1.98 -41.18 15.27
N VAL A 209 3.17 -41.56 15.72
CA VAL A 209 4.27 -40.61 16.02
C VAL A 209 4.72 -39.87 14.77
N ASN A 210 4.79 -40.56 13.64
CA ASN A 210 5.17 -39.98 12.35
C ASN A 210 4.14 -38.95 11.87
N ASP A 211 2.84 -39.30 11.95
CA ASP A 211 1.73 -38.41 11.61
C ASP A 211 1.70 -37.17 12.53
N LEU A 212 1.93 -37.35 13.83
CA LEU A 212 2.07 -36.25 14.79
C LEU A 212 3.24 -35.32 14.42
N ASN A 213 4.38 -35.88 14.02
CA ASN A 213 5.56 -35.10 13.64
C ASN A 213 5.32 -34.27 12.36
N MET A 214 4.54 -34.79 11.41
CA MET A 214 4.08 -34.02 10.26
C MET A 214 3.16 -32.87 10.67
N ALA A 215 2.18 -33.13 11.55
CA ALA A 215 1.26 -32.12 12.04
C ALA A 215 1.97 -31.00 12.83
N ILE A 216 2.98 -31.35 13.64
CA ILE A 216 3.81 -30.37 14.36
C ILE A 216 4.56 -29.46 13.38
N LYS A 217 5.21 -30.03 12.34
CA LYS A 217 5.91 -29.23 11.33
C LYS A 217 4.98 -28.26 10.60
N ASP A 218 3.76 -28.69 10.27
CA ASP A 218 2.77 -27.82 9.61
C ASP A 218 2.22 -26.75 10.56
N PHE A 219 2.06 -27.07 11.85
CA PHE A 219 1.70 -26.10 12.88
C PHE A 219 2.80 -25.05 13.10
N GLU A 220 4.07 -25.45 13.20
CA GLU A 220 5.22 -24.54 13.34
C GLU A 220 5.31 -23.59 12.15
N HIS A 221 5.11 -24.10 10.93
CA HIS A 221 5.09 -23.28 9.73
C HIS A 221 3.97 -22.23 9.78
N SER A 222 2.75 -22.65 10.14
CA SER A 222 1.59 -21.76 10.26
C SER A 222 1.80 -20.68 11.34
N ALA A 223 2.35 -21.07 12.50
CA ALA A 223 2.67 -20.14 13.58
C ALA A 223 3.70 -19.07 13.16
N PHE A 224 4.72 -19.47 12.39
CA PHE A 224 5.71 -18.55 11.84
C PHE A 224 5.09 -17.56 10.84
N GLU A 225 4.20 -18.03 9.96
CA GLU A 225 3.49 -17.15 9.02
C GLU A 225 2.61 -16.13 9.73
N ILE A 226 1.84 -16.58 10.74
CA ILE A 226 1.00 -15.71 11.58
C ILE A 226 1.86 -14.67 12.33
N GLU A 227 3.01 -15.07 12.89
CA GLU A 227 3.91 -14.14 13.56
C GLU A 227 4.42 -13.06 12.60
N SER A 228 4.81 -13.47 11.39
CA SER A 228 5.25 -12.56 10.34
C SER A 228 4.15 -11.58 9.94
N GLU A 229 2.91 -12.06 9.77
CA GLU A 229 1.75 -11.23 9.45
C GLU A 229 1.45 -10.23 10.57
N ASN A 230 1.43 -10.69 11.84
CA ASN A 230 1.21 -9.83 13.00
C ASN A 230 2.26 -8.72 13.11
N ARG A 231 3.54 -9.01 12.82
CA ARG A 231 4.59 -7.98 12.77
C ARG A 231 4.34 -6.96 11.65
N SER A 232 3.82 -7.40 10.50
CA SER A 232 3.44 -6.51 9.40
C SER A 232 2.26 -5.62 9.76
N LEU A 233 1.20 -6.18 10.32
CA LEU A 233 0.00 -5.46 10.76
C LEU A 233 0.33 -4.42 11.84
N LYS A 234 1.16 -4.79 12.83
CA LYS A 234 1.62 -3.86 13.87
C LYS A 234 2.30 -2.64 13.25
N TYR A 235 3.15 -2.84 12.26
CA TYR A 235 3.82 -1.75 11.57
C TYR A 235 2.86 -0.87 10.75
N GLU A 236 1.88 -1.47 10.07
CA GLU A 236 0.86 -0.69 9.35
C GLU A 236 0.05 0.21 10.30
N ILE A 237 -0.26 -0.29 11.50
CA ILE A 237 -0.94 0.49 12.54
C ILE A 237 -0.07 1.67 12.98
N GLU A 238 1.22 1.45 13.29
CA GLU A 238 2.15 2.51 13.67
C GLU A 238 2.24 3.61 12.59
N LEU A 239 2.32 3.24 11.31
CA LEU A 239 2.36 4.19 10.20
C LEU A 239 1.05 4.98 10.06
N ARG A 240 -0.10 4.31 10.25
CA ARG A 240 -1.41 4.97 10.23
C ARG A 240 -1.55 5.97 11.38
N ASP A 241 -1.07 5.63 12.57
CA ASP A 241 -1.09 6.53 13.73
C ASP A 241 -0.23 7.77 13.50
N GLU A 242 0.96 7.63 12.91
CA GLU A 242 1.80 8.78 12.52
C GLU A 242 1.10 9.70 11.51
N ASN A 243 0.42 9.12 10.51
CA ASN A 243 -0.32 9.89 9.51
C ASN A 243 -1.53 10.61 10.12
N ILE A 244 -2.27 9.94 11.01
CA ILE A 244 -3.38 10.54 11.75
C ILE A 244 -2.89 11.73 12.58
N LYS A 245 -1.73 11.60 13.25
CA LYS A 245 -1.12 12.69 14.01
C LYS A 245 -0.81 13.89 13.12
N LYS A 246 -0.13 13.69 11.98
CA LYS A 246 0.17 14.77 11.03
C LYS A 246 -1.08 15.46 10.48
N LEU A 247 -2.11 14.68 10.17
CA LEU A 247 -3.40 15.23 9.71
C LEU A 247 -4.07 16.07 10.78
N LYS A 248 -4.03 15.63 12.04
CA LYS A 248 -4.58 16.37 13.18
C LYS A 248 -3.85 17.70 13.40
N ASP A 249 -2.53 17.70 13.31
CA ASP A 249 -1.71 18.92 13.42
C ASP A 249 -2.05 19.91 12.30
N ASN A 250 -2.17 19.43 11.06
CA ASN A 250 -2.57 20.24 9.91
C ASN A 250 -3.99 20.83 10.06
N LEU A 251 -4.93 20.05 10.60
CA LEU A 251 -6.29 20.51 10.84
C LEU A 251 -6.31 21.64 11.87
N SER A 252 -5.58 21.48 12.97
CA SER A 252 -5.47 22.50 14.02
C SER A 252 -4.85 23.81 13.50
N ALA A 253 -3.83 23.71 12.64
CA ALA A 253 -3.24 24.88 11.99
C ALA A 253 -4.26 25.60 11.09
N LYS A 254 -5.07 24.85 10.31
CA LYS A 254 -6.12 25.42 9.48
C LYS A 254 -7.23 26.08 10.31
N ASP A 255 -7.64 25.49 11.42
CA ASP A 255 -8.65 26.07 12.31
C ASP A 255 -8.18 27.42 12.89
N THR A 256 -6.90 27.52 13.24
CA THR A 256 -6.29 28.78 13.72
C THR A 256 -6.34 29.86 12.65
N ILE A 257 -6.02 29.52 11.39
CA ILE A 257 -6.11 30.45 10.25
C ILE A 257 -7.56 30.90 10.02
N ILE A 258 -8.51 29.95 10.06
CA ILE A 258 -9.94 30.24 9.88
C ILE A 258 -10.43 31.22 10.95
N ASN A 259 -10.00 31.06 12.21
CA ASN A 259 -10.40 31.97 13.28
C ASN A 259 -9.86 33.38 13.06
N LYS A 260 -8.59 33.53 12.66
CA LYS A 260 -8.03 34.85 12.30
C LYS A 260 -8.79 35.52 11.16
N LEU A 261 -9.11 34.78 10.10
CA LEU A 261 -9.89 35.29 8.98
C LEU A 261 -11.31 35.72 9.39
N LYS A 262 -11.94 35.01 10.34
CA LYS A 262 -13.24 35.42 10.90
C LYS A 262 -13.13 36.73 11.67
N GLU A 263 -12.11 36.88 12.50
CA GLU A 263 -11.85 38.12 13.27
C GLU A 263 -11.62 39.31 12.34
N GLU A 264 -10.75 39.17 11.33
CA GLU A 264 -10.50 40.21 10.33
C GLU A 264 -11.77 40.59 9.57
N ARG A 265 -12.56 39.59 9.12
CA ARG A 265 -13.85 39.82 8.46
C ARG A 265 -14.80 40.61 9.35
N ASP A 266 -14.90 40.26 10.62
CA ASP A 266 -15.82 40.92 11.56
C ASP A 266 -15.36 42.34 11.88
N TYR A 267 -14.04 42.57 11.97
CA TYR A 267 -13.46 43.91 12.05
C TYR A 267 -13.81 44.75 10.81
N PHE A 268 -13.56 44.25 9.60
CA PHE A 268 -13.91 44.97 8.37
C PHE A 268 -15.40 45.26 8.26
N LYS A 269 -16.25 44.30 8.65
CA LYS A 269 -17.70 44.50 8.70
C LYS A 269 -18.07 45.64 9.63
N ALA A 270 -17.46 45.73 10.81
CA ALA A 270 -17.69 46.84 11.75
C ALA A 270 -17.21 48.18 11.19
N GLN A 271 -16.01 48.23 10.58
CA GLN A 271 -15.49 49.46 9.95
C GLN A 271 -16.38 49.92 8.79
N PHE A 272 -16.86 48.98 7.98
CA PHE A 272 -17.79 49.29 6.89
C PHE A 272 -19.12 49.88 7.39
N GLN A 273 -19.65 49.39 8.52
CA GLN A 273 -20.84 50.00 9.13
C GLN A 273 -20.57 51.42 9.63
N LYS A 274 -19.39 51.69 10.20
CA LYS A 274 -18.99 53.05 10.59
C LYS A 274 -18.88 53.98 9.38
N PHE A 275 -18.24 53.50 8.30
CA PHE A 275 -18.14 54.25 7.05
C PHE A 275 -19.52 54.54 6.45
N LYS A 276 -20.43 53.56 6.47
CA LYS A 276 -21.83 53.78 6.11
C LYS A 276 -22.43 54.91 6.95
N GLY A 277 -22.35 54.85 8.28
CA GLY A 277 -22.85 55.94 9.14
C GLY A 277 -22.28 57.31 8.75
N PHE A 278 -20.97 57.40 8.58
CA PHE A 278 -20.29 58.62 8.12
C PHE A 278 -20.84 59.14 6.79
N TRP A 279 -20.98 58.27 5.77
CA TRP A 279 -21.49 58.66 4.46
C TRP A 279 -22.93 59.18 4.53
N HIS A 280 -23.78 58.52 5.31
CA HIS A 280 -25.15 58.97 5.53
C HIS A 280 -25.19 60.38 6.14
N ASP A 281 -24.37 60.64 7.15
CA ASP A 281 -24.32 61.94 7.83
C ASP A 281 -23.77 63.04 6.92
N LEU A 282 -22.73 62.72 6.14
CA LEU A 282 -22.17 63.61 5.13
C LEU A 282 -23.23 64.00 4.08
N MET A 283 -23.91 63.02 3.49
CA MET A 283 -24.94 63.26 2.48
C MET A 283 -26.15 64.00 3.06
N SER A 284 -26.52 63.72 4.31
CA SER A 284 -27.57 64.47 5.01
C SER A 284 -27.20 65.94 5.20
N HIS A 285 -25.93 66.23 5.48
CA HIS A 285 -25.44 67.61 5.60
C HIS A 285 -25.44 68.33 4.25
N PHE A 286 -24.93 67.69 3.19
CA PHE A 286 -24.99 68.22 1.83
C PHE A 286 -26.43 68.50 1.39
N GLN A 287 -27.35 67.56 1.61
CA GLN A 287 -28.77 67.77 1.28
C GLN A 287 -29.37 68.98 2.02
N LYS A 288 -29.11 69.12 3.33
CA LYS A 288 -29.59 70.28 4.10
C LYS A 288 -29.02 71.58 3.54
N LYS A 289 -27.71 71.64 3.27
CA LYS A 289 -27.04 72.86 2.81
C LYS A 289 -27.45 73.24 1.39
N VAL A 290 -27.44 72.29 0.47
CA VAL A 290 -27.73 72.54 -0.95
C VAL A 290 -29.23 72.70 -1.20
N SER A 291 -30.07 71.77 -0.75
CA SER A 291 -31.50 71.78 -1.08
C SER A 291 -32.33 72.69 -0.19
N ARG A 292 -32.14 72.62 1.15
CA ARG A 292 -32.99 73.37 2.10
C ARG A 292 -32.54 74.81 2.27
N TYR A 293 -31.25 74.98 2.57
CA TYR A 293 -30.67 76.30 2.86
C TYR A 293 -30.18 77.03 1.62
N LYS A 294 -30.13 76.36 0.45
CA LYS A 294 -29.72 76.92 -0.84
C LYS A 294 -28.36 77.63 -0.78
N ASP A 295 -27.42 77.02 -0.07
CA ASP A 295 -26.05 77.52 0.10
C ASP A 295 -25.27 77.32 -1.20
N GLU A 296 -24.93 78.42 -1.87
CA GLU A 296 -24.24 78.41 -3.19
C GLU A 296 -22.85 77.78 -3.13
N HIS A 297 -22.12 77.93 -2.02
CA HIS A 297 -20.79 77.34 -1.88
C HIS A 297 -20.88 75.82 -1.81
N TYR A 298 -21.81 75.29 -1.02
CA TYR A 298 -22.03 73.84 -0.96
C TYR A 298 -22.58 73.29 -2.28
N LYS A 299 -23.36 74.09 -3.04
CA LYS A 299 -23.84 73.70 -4.36
C LYS A 299 -22.70 73.54 -5.36
N VAL A 300 -21.77 74.50 -5.42
CA VAL A 300 -20.57 74.41 -6.28
C VAL A 300 -19.74 73.18 -5.92
N VAL A 301 -19.51 72.93 -4.63
CA VAL A 301 -18.77 71.73 -4.18
C VAL A 301 -19.50 70.45 -4.56
N SER A 302 -20.82 70.37 -4.39
CA SER A 302 -21.60 69.19 -4.78
C SER A 302 -21.55 68.93 -6.29
N ASP A 303 -21.58 69.96 -7.12
CA ASP A 303 -21.49 69.85 -8.58
C ASP A 303 -20.10 69.40 -9.02
N ASP A 304 -19.04 69.89 -8.35
CA ASP A 304 -17.67 69.47 -8.59
C ASP A 304 -17.43 68.00 -8.19
N LEU A 305 -17.91 67.59 -7.01
CA LEU A 305 -17.81 66.19 -6.57
C LEU A 305 -18.52 65.23 -7.53
N TYR A 306 -19.65 65.64 -8.11
CA TYR A 306 -20.35 64.84 -9.12
C TYR A 306 -19.61 64.78 -10.45
N LYS A 307 -19.12 65.92 -10.96
CA LYS A 307 -18.34 65.96 -12.21
C LYS A 307 -17.07 65.11 -12.15
N ASN A 308 -16.43 65.05 -10.98
CA ASN A 308 -15.25 64.23 -10.76
C ASN A 308 -15.56 62.76 -10.42
N GLY A 309 -16.84 62.34 -10.47
CA GLY A 309 -17.26 60.96 -10.22
C GLY A 309 -17.10 60.52 -8.76
N ILE A 310 -16.97 61.46 -7.82
CA ILE A 310 -16.93 61.19 -6.38
C ILE A 310 -18.34 60.98 -5.85
N PHE A 311 -19.29 61.83 -6.27
CA PHE A 311 -20.72 61.53 -6.12
C PHE A 311 -21.21 60.77 -7.34
N ASP A 312 -21.98 59.71 -7.12
CA ASP A 312 -22.72 59.06 -8.19
C ASP A 312 -24.04 59.82 -8.47
N ASP A 313 -24.78 59.41 -9.50
CA ASP A 313 -26.07 60.01 -9.85
C ASP A 313 -27.03 60.02 -8.65
N ASN A 314 -27.02 58.95 -7.84
CA ASN A 314 -27.90 58.84 -6.71
C ASN A 314 -27.51 59.81 -5.57
N ASP A 315 -26.23 59.91 -5.25
CA ASP A 315 -25.72 60.87 -4.26
C ASP A 315 -26.00 62.31 -4.71
N TYR A 316 -25.80 62.61 -6.00
CA TYR A 316 -26.06 63.94 -6.55
C TYR A 316 -27.53 64.35 -6.48
N GLU A 317 -28.49 63.49 -6.86
CA GLU A 317 -29.90 63.89 -6.71
C GLU A 317 -30.34 63.87 -5.22
N ILE A 318 -29.70 63.11 -4.33
CA ILE A 318 -29.95 63.21 -2.88
C ILE A 318 -29.55 64.60 -2.37
N ALA A 319 -28.37 65.09 -2.75
CA ALA A 319 -27.89 66.41 -2.33
C ALA A 319 -28.78 67.55 -2.84
N ASN A 320 -29.37 67.41 -4.03
CA ASN A 320 -30.12 68.47 -4.74
C ASN A 320 -31.65 68.36 -4.63
N ASN A 321 -32.19 67.36 -3.94
CA ASN A 321 -33.63 67.20 -3.73
C ASN A 321 -33.98 66.95 -2.26
N GLU A 322 -34.68 67.89 -1.62
CA GLU A 322 -35.10 67.78 -0.22
C GLU A 322 -36.08 66.63 0.05
N LEU A 323 -36.87 66.22 -0.96
CA LEU A 323 -37.86 65.15 -0.81
C LEU A 323 -37.22 63.75 -0.89
N ARG A 324 -35.97 63.66 -1.35
CA ARG A 324 -35.27 62.39 -1.47
C ARG A 324 -34.74 61.94 -0.11
N LYS A 325 -34.91 60.67 0.24
CA LYS A 325 -34.36 60.15 1.50
C LYS A 325 -32.87 59.88 1.33
N VAL A 326 -32.07 60.33 2.28
CA VAL A 326 -30.66 59.92 2.40
C VAL A 326 -30.65 58.47 2.87
N VAL A 327 -30.42 57.56 1.94
CA VAL A 327 -30.37 56.12 2.23
C VAL A 327 -29.14 55.56 1.58
N ILE A 328 -28.39 54.75 2.32
CA ILE A 328 -27.27 54.02 1.75
C ILE A 328 -27.82 52.78 1.06
N PRO A 329 -27.60 52.61 -0.26
CA PRO A 329 -28.10 51.46 -0.99
C PRO A 329 -27.51 50.18 -0.41
N ASP A 330 -28.35 49.33 0.18
CA ASP A 330 -27.93 48.01 0.65
C ASP A 330 -28.08 47.03 -0.52
N LYS A 331 -27.00 46.83 -1.29
CA LYS A 331 -27.00 45.95 -2.48
C LYS A 331 -27.56 44.54 -2.19
N ASN A 332 -27.51 44.06 -0.95
CA ASN A 332 -28.07 42.77 -0.54
C ASN A 332 -29.62 42.69 -0.60
N LYS A 333 -30.36 43.81 -0.61
CA LYS A 333 -31.83 43.79 -0.76
C LYS A 333 -32.28 43.61 -2.22
N LEU A 334 -31.43 43.89 -3.20
CA LEU A 334 -31.74 43.73 -4.63
C LEU A 334 -31.74 42.26 -5.07
N ASN A 335 -30.98 41.38 -4.41
CA ASN A 335 -30.85 39.97 -4.79
C ASN A 335 -31.87 39.01 -4.16
N LYS A 336 -32.69 39.45 -3.19
CA LYS A 336 -33.68 38.57 -2.53
C LYS A 336 -34.92 38.23 -3.37
N LYS A 337 -35.11 38.86 -4.54
CA LYS A 337 -36.29 38.60 -5.40
C LYS A 337 -36.09 37.51 -6.47
N LYS A 338 -34.93 36.83 -6.55
CA LYS A 338 -34.66 35.90 -7.67
C LYS A 338 -34.52 34.41 -7.35
N ASN A 339 -34.56 33.97 -6.10
CA ASN A 339 -34.41 32.54 -5.78
C ASN A 339 -35.63 32.00 -5.02
N ASN A 340 -36.70 31.70 -5.75
CA ASN A 340 -37.72 30.72 -5.35
C ASN A 340 -38.02 29.86 -6.58
N ASP A 341 -37.02 29.12 -7.06
CA ASP A 341 -37.30 27.86 -7.77
C ASP A 341 -36.04 26.99 -7.85
N THR A 342 -36.03 25.92 -7.05
CA THR A 342 -35.41 24.62 -7.38
C THR A 342 -35.73 23.66 -6.24
N ARG A 343 -36.79 22.86 -6.46
CA ARG A 343 -36.86 21.48 -5.97
C ARG A 343 -35.77 20.67 -6.65
N PHE A 344 -34.97 19.93 -5.89
CA PHE A 344 -34.65 18.51 -6.11
C PHE A 344 -34.16 17.92 -4.80
#